data_AF-A0A1J1GS17-F1
#
_entry.id   AF-A0A1J1GS17-F1
#
_cell.length_a   1.000
_cell.length_b   1.000
_cell.length_c   1.000
_cell.angle_alpha   90.00
_cell.angle_beta   90.00
_cell.angle_gamma   90.00
#
_symmetry.space_group_name_H-M   'P 1'
#
loop_
_entity.id
_entity.type
_entity.pdbx_description
1 polymer ?
#
loop_
_entity_poly.entity_id
_entity_poly.type
_entity_poly.pdbx_seq_one_letter_code
_entity_poly.pdbx_strand_id
1 'polypeptide(L)'
;MEDFKIIYASIIKFKDKIPIFTYYTNIESELRVELVRSLNLFSQSSSIGAFPDSLPFEHGIIYSLYNKNLTLIYIIITKKGEMTDKHAFSFLEECMNKLENNIDYKNLHRLPKNYYSRSFANFYQNLIKKYNAEYLNNYERFDKKIVRILSTIHKGIESSLKNKNNLSKLERRLSSLAINAKIVCFK
;
A
#
# COMPACT_ATOMS: atom_id res chain seq x y z
N MET A 1 -13.69 2.08 -8.97
CA MET A 1 -12.56 2.31 -8.06
C MET A 1 -11.30 2.10 -8.85
N GLU A 2 -10.33 2.99 -8.71
CA GLU A 2 -9.02 2.80 -9.33
C GLU A 2 -8.17 1.86 -8.45
N ASP A 3 -7.39 1.01 -9.11
CA ASP A 3 -6.35 0.20 -8.49
C ASP A 3 -5.33 1.12 -7.78
N PHE A 4 -4.80 0.72 -6.61
CA PHE A 4 -3.70 1.49 -6.03
C PHE A 4 -2.49 1.44 -6.97
N LYS A 5 -1.77 2.55 -7.06
CA LYS A 5 -0.73 2.72 -8.07
C LYS A 5 0.61 2.97 -7.42
N ILE A 6 1.52 2.01 -7.58
CA ILE A 6 2.94 2.28 -7.34
C ILE A 6 3.48 3.05 -8.55
N ILE A 7 3.80 4.32 -8.31
CA ILE A 7 4.28 5.26 -9.32
C ILE A 7 5.72 4.93 -9.71
N TYR A 8 6.54 4.68 -8.70
CA TYR A 8 7.96 4.39 -8.84
C TYR A 8 8.37 3.35 -7.81
N ALA A 9 9.29 2.48 -8.19
CA ALA A 9 9.93 1.55 -7.29
C ALA A 9 11.36 1.28 -7.70
N SER A 10 12.22 1.04 -6.73
CA SER A 10 13.61 0.71 -6.99
C SER A 10 14.23 -0.11 -5.88
N ILE A 11 15.21 -0.92 -6.25
CA ILE A 11 16.10 -1.61 -5.32
C ILE A 11 17.49 -1.07 -5.59
N ILE A 12 18.09 -0.43 -4.58
CA ILE A 12 19.30 0.37 -4.71
C ILE A 12 20.38 -0.20 -3.82
N LYS A 13 21.59 -0.35 -4.36
CA LYS A 13 22.78 -0.65 -3.56
C LYS A 13 23.13 0.54 -2.68
N PHE A 14 23.19 0.35 -1.36
CA PHE A 14 23.40 1.45 -0.42
C PHE A 14 24.75 2.17 -0.62
N LYS A 15 25.81 1.42 -0.96
CA LYS A 15 27.19 1.92 -1.03
C LYS A 15 27.44 2.84 -2.23
N ASP A 16 27.01 2.43 -3.42
CA ASP A 16 27.27 3.14 -4.68
C ASP A 16 26.02 3.83 -5.25
N LYS A 17 24.88 3.69 -4.58
CA LYS A 17 23.57 4.24 -4.97
C LYS A 17 23.13 3.80 -6.37
N ILE A 18 23.64 2.67 -6.87
CA ILE A 18 23.26 2.13 -8.18
C ILE A 18 21.97 1.30 -8.02
N PRO A 19 20.90 1.63 -8.76
CA PRO A 19 19.70 0.81 -8.76
C PRO A 19 19.94 -0.48 -9.54
N ILE A 20 19.70 -1.63 -8.91
CA ILE A 20 19.77 -2.96 -9.54
C ILE A 20 18.40 -3.40 -10.06
N PHE A 21 17.34 -2.71 -9.65
CA PHE A 21 15.99 -2.81 -10.19
C PHE A 21 15.34 -1.43 -10.18
N THR A 22 14.58 -1.12 -11.23
CA THR A 22 13.72 0.05 -11.30
C THR A 22 12.43 -0.31 -12.01
N TYR A 23 11.31 0.15 -11.48
CA TYR A 23 9.99 0.12 -12.09
C TYR A 23 9.37 1.50 -11.97
N TYR A 24 8.68 1.95 -13.01
CA TYR A 24 7.91 3.19 -12.97
C TYR A 24 6.74 3.10 -13.93
N THR A 25 5.70 3.87 -13.63
CA THR A 25 4.57 4.07 -14.54
C THR A 25 4.70 5.41 -15.23
N ASN A 26 4.09 5.55 -16.40
CA ASN A 26 3.97 6.87 -17.02
C ASN A 26 3.11 7.76 -16.13
N ILE A 27 3.69 8.89 -15.76
CA ILE A 27 3.10 9.93 -14.92
C ILE A 27 3.37 11.30 -15.53
N GLU A 28 2.57 12.25 -15.11
CA GLU A 28 2.67 13.67 -15.46
C GLU A 28 4.05 14.25 -15.13
N SER A 29 4.47 15.24 -15.91
CA SER A 29 5.81 15.83 -15.83
C SER A 29 6.10 16.46 -14.48
N GLU A 30 5.12 17.10 -13.85
CA GLU A 30 5.27 17.77 -12.56
C GLU A 30 5.58 16.77 -11.44
N LEU A 31 4.79 15.70 -11.36
CA LEU A 31 5.01 14.60 -10.41
C LEU A 31 6.37 13.94 -10.64
N ARG A 32 6.84 13.83 -11.89
CA ARG A 32 8.17 13.29 -12.21
C ARG A 32 9.31 14.16 -11.66
N VAL A 33 9.22 15.48 -11.83
CA VAL A 33 10.23 16.42 -11.31
C VAL A 33 10.27 16.35 -9.78
N GLU A 34 9.10 16.31 -9.14
CA GLU A 34 9.00 16.17 -7.70
C GLU A 34 9.60 14.86 -7.20
N LEU A 35 9.31 13.74 -7.85
CA LEU A 35 9.90 12.44 -7.53
C LEU A 35 11.43 12.46 -7.60
N VAL A 36 11.99 13.04 -8.65
CA VAL A 36 13.46 13.14 -8.80
C VAL A 36 14.05 13.99 -7.66
N ARG A 37 13.41 15.12 -7.33
CA ARG A 37 13.84 15.99 -6.22
C ARG A 37 13.79 15.26 -4.88
N SER A 38 12.69 14.57 -4.59
CA SER A 38 12.48 13.83 -3.35
C SER A 38 13.43 12.64 -3.24
N LEU A 39 13.68 11.91 -4.34
CA LEU A 39 14.67 10.82 -4.38
C LEU A 39 16.11 11.33 -4.18
N ASN A 40 16.43 12.51 -4.71
CA ASN A 40 17.73 13.13 -4.49
C ASN A 40 17.93 13.51 -3.02
N LEU A 41 16.95 14.15 -2.38
CA LEU A 41 16.96 14.45 -0.94
C LEU A 41 17.08 13.17 -0.10
N PHE A 42 16.30 12.16 -0.46
CA PHE A 42 16.32 10.85 0.19
C PHE A 42 17.68 10.15 0.06
N SER A 43 18.35 10.30 -1.08
CA SER A 43 19.66 9.68 -1.36
C SER A 43 20.85 10.43 -0.78
N GLN A 44 20.67 11.68 -0.33
CA GLN A 44 21.72 12.47 0.35
C GLN A 44 22.06 11.94 1.74
N SER A 45 21.22 11.07 2.32
CA SER A 45 21.51 10.42 3.59
C SER A 45 22.70 9.45 3.46
N SER A 46 23.80 9.79 4.15
CA SER A 46 25.04 9.01 4.18
C SER A 46 25.07 7.96 5.29
N SER A 47 24.11 8.01 6.22
CA SER A 47 24.02 7.08 7.35
C SER A 47 22.86 6.11 7.19
N ILE A 48 23.14 4.82 7.41
CA ILE A 48 22.16 3.73 7.42
C ILE A 48 21.04 4.00 8.45
N GLY A 49 21.37 4.63 9.58
CA GLY A 49 20.40 4.95 10.63
C GLY A 49 19.58 6.22 10.39
N ALA A 50 19.83 6.93 9.29
CA ALA A 50 19.17 8.18 8.93
C ALA A 50 18.32 8.03 7.64
N PHE A 51 18.07 6.81 7.18
CA PHE A 51 17.13 6.56 6.09
C PHE A 51 15.70 6.51 6.66
N PRO A 52 14.80 7.43 6.25
CA PRO A 52 13.45 7.42 6.77
C PRO A 52 12.63 6.26 6.18
N ASP A 53 11.92 5.52 7.02
CA ASP A 53 11.03 4.43 6.58
C ASP A 53 9.89 4.96 5.72
N SER A 54 9.45 6.20 5.96
CA SER A 54 8.53 6.93 5.10
C SER A 54 8.90 8.42 5.00
N LEU A 55 8.73 9.00 3.82
CA LEU A 55 8.96 10.42 3.54
C LEU A 55 7.82 10.97 2.68
N PRO A 56 6.87 11.73 3.26
CA PRO A 56 5.82 12.39 2.49
C PRO A 56 6.39 13.58 1.70
N PHE A 57 5.85 13.81 0.51
CA PHE A 57 6.04 15.01 -0.31
C PHE A 57 4.67 15.56 -0.74
N GLU A 58 4.57 16.56 -1.61
CA GLU A 58 3.31 17.26 -1.90
C GLU A 58 2.23 16.28 -2.39
N HIS A 59 2.55 15.49 -3.41
CA HIS A 59 1.59 14.61 -4.10
C HIS A 59 1.72 13.12 -3.76
N GLY A 60 2.64 12.73 -2.90
CA GLY A 60 2.92 11.32 -2.65
C GLY A 60 3.73 11.04 -1.40
N ILE A 61 4.08 9.77 -1.23
CA ILE A 61 4.84 9.26 -0.09
C ILE A 61 5.87 8.27 -0.61
N ILE A 62 7.12 8.46 -0.22
CA ILE A 62 8.20 7.48 -0.41
C ILE A 62 8.16 6.54 0.79
N TYR A 63 8.09 5.23 0.55
CA TYR A 63 8.28 4.20 1.55
C TYR A 63 9.59 3.48 1.28
N SER A 64 10.32 3.14 2.33
CA SER A 64 11.57 2.42 2.19
C SER A 64 11.83 1.38 3.26
N LEU A 65 12.57 0.33 2.88
CA LEU A 65 13.12 -0.65 3.79
C LEU A 65 14.60 -0.86 3.49
N TYR A 66 15.41 -0.83 4.54
CA TYR A 66 16.83 -1.14 4.45
C TYR A 66 17.13 -2.58 4.86
N ASN A 67 17.62 -3.37 3.92
CA ASN A 67 18.12 -4.70 4.19
C ASN A 67 19.60 -4.63 4.59
N LYS A 68 19.86 -4.80 5.89
CA LYS A 68 21.21 -4.76 6.48
C LYS A 68 22.13 -5.86 5.95
N ASN A 69 21.59 -7.05 5.69
CA ASN A 69 22.37 -8.22 5.27
C ASN A 69 22.90 -8.06 3.84
N LEU A 70 22.07 -7.50 2.96
CA LEU A 70 22.42 -7.30 1.55
C LEU A 70 22.95 -5.89 1.25
N THR A 71 22.86 -4.96 2.21
CA THR A 71 23.15 -3.52 2.00
C THR A 71 22.33 -2.93 0.84
N LEU A 72 21.05 -3.30 0.77
CA LEU A 72 20.10 -2.84 -0.25
C LEU A 72 19.01 -1.98 0.37
N ILE A 73 18.61 -0.92 -0.34
CA ILE A 73 17.45 -0.11 -0.02
C ILE A 73 16.35 -0.48 -1.01
N TYR A 74 15.20 -0.86 -0.48
CA TYR A 74 13.97 -1.08 -1.24
C TYR A 74 13.13 0.17 -1.12
N ILE A 75 12.65 0.70 -2.24
CA ILE A 75 11.87 1.93 -2.30
C ILE A 75 10.62 1.68 -3.13
N ILE A 76 9.47 2.13 -2.64
CA ILE A 76 8.27 2.37 -3.44
C ILE A 76 7.76 3.77 -3.21
N ILE A 77 7.07 4.31 -4.22
CA ILE A 77 6.45 5.63 -4.14
C ILE A 77 5.02 5.50 -4.63
N THR A 78 4.09 6.02 -3.83
CA THR A 78 2.65 6.02 -4.10
C THR A 78 2.10 7.44 -3.97
N LYS A 79 0.90 7.70 -4.52
CA LYS A 79 0.20 8.95 -4.22
C LYS A 79 -0.34 8.90 -2.80
N LYS A 80 -0.50 10.07 -2.18
CA LYS A 80 -1.13 10.18 -0.86
C LYS A 80 -2.53 9.57 -0.88
N GLY A 81 -2.83 8.76 0.13
CA GLY A 81 -4.15 8.15 0.31
C GLY A 81 -4.43 6.91 -0.55
N GLU A 82 -3.56 6.56 -1.51
CA GLU A 82 -3.76 5.34 -2.33
C GLU A 82 -3.35 4.06 -1.61
N MET A 83 -2.44 4.14 -0.65
CA MET A 83 -1.91 2.98 0.07
C MET A 83 -1.72 3.29 1.55
N THR A 84 -2.07 2.35 2.42
CA THR A 84 -1.75 2.47 3.85
C THR A 84 -0.33 2.00 4.12
N ASP A 85 0.30 2.55 5.16
CA ASP A 85 1.66 2.19 5.56
C ASP A 85 1.84 0.69 5.75
N LYS A 86 0.86 0.02 6.38
CA LYS A 86 0.87 -1.43 6.57
C LYS A 86 1.04 -2.17 5.24
N HIS A 87 0.24 -1.84 4.23
CA HIS A 87 0.35 -2.51 2.93
C HIS A 87 1.65 -2.14 2.22
N ALA A 88 2.10 -0.89 2.34
CA ALA A 88 3.35 -0.43 1.72
C ALA A 88 4.56 -1.20 2.26
N PHE A 89 4.66 -1.37 3.57
CA PHE A 89 5.73 -2.14 4.20
C PHE A 89 5.62 -3.65 3.92
N SER A 90 4.42 -4.24 3.99
CA SER A 90 4.24 -5.66 3.60
C SER A 90 4.62 -5.92 2.14
N PHE A 91 4.31 -4.98 1.23
CA PHE A 91 4.71 -5.07 -0.16
C PHE A 91 6.25 -5.04 -0.30
N LEU A 92 6.93 -4.14 0.41
CA LEU A 92 8.39 -4.04 0.42
C LEU A 92 9.06 -5.30 1.02
N GLU A 93 8.49 -5.87 2.09
CA GLU A 93 8.96 -7.13 2.69
C GLU A 93 8.84 -8.30 1.71
N GLU A 94 7.72 -8.43 1.01
CA GLU A 94 7.56 -9.47 -0.03
C GLU A 94 8.58 -9.30 -1.17
N CYS A 95 8.86 -8.05 -1.58
CA CYS A 95 9.93 -7.78 -2.55
C CYS A 95 11.30 -8.22 -2.03
N MET A 96 11.61 -7.88 -0.79
CA MET A 96 12.87 -8.23 -0.16
C MET A 96 13.05 -9.75 -0.08
N ASN A 97 12.06 -10.47 0.44
CA ASN A 97 12.07 -11.92 0.54
C ASN A 97 12.22 -12.58 -0.83
N LYS A 98 11.54 -12.06 -1.87
CA LYS A 98 11.68 -12.62 -3.22
C LYS A 98 13.09 -12.43 -3.78
N LEU A 99 13.68 -11.25 -3.59
CA LEU A 99 15.01 -10.97 -4.11
C LEU A 99 16.06 -11.83 -3.38
N GLU A 100 16.01 -11.89 -2.05
CA GLU A 100 16.92 -12.71 -1.23
C GLU A 100 17.00 -14.16 -1.72
N ASN A 101 15.88 -14.75 -2.14
CA ASN A 101 15.85 -16.12 -2.63
C ASN A 101 16.47 -16.33 -4.02
N ASN A 102 16.69 -15.26 -4.79
CA ASN A 102 17.11 -15.34 -6.20
C ASN A 102 18.38 -14.51 -6.51
N ILE A 103 18.96 -13.86 -5.51
CA ILE A 103 20.06 -12.92 -5.72
C ILE A 103 21.40 -13.65 -5.83
N ASP A 104 22.26 -13.21 -6.76
CA ASP A 104 23.66 -13.60 -6.77
C ASP A 104 24.42 -12.83 -5.67
N TYR A 105 24.48 -13.44 -4.49
CA TYR A 105 25.19 -12.91 -3.32
C TYR A 105 26.67 -12.61 -3.60
N LYS A 106 27.34 -13.44 -4.42
CA LYS A 106 28.80 -13.33 -4.66
C LYS A 106 29.13 -12.10 -5.50
N ASN A 107 28.26 -11.76 -6.45
CA ASN A 107 28.51 -10.65 -7.38
C ASN A 107 27.64 -9.42 -7.12
N LEU A 108 26.88 -9.37 -6.02
CA LEU A 108 25.95 -8.28 -5.71
C LEU A 108 26.57 -6.88 -5.88
N HIS A 109 27.77 -6.67 -5.36
CA HIS A 109 28.47 -5.38 -5.45
C HIS A 109 28.86 -4.99 -6.88
N ARG A 110 29.04 -5.98 -7.78
CA ARG A 110 29.45 -5.78 -9.17
C ARG A 110 28.28 -5.74 -10.15
N LEU A 111 27.04 -5.91 -9.67
CA LEU A 111 25.89 -5.93 -10.55
C LEU A 111 25.73 -4.58 -11.26
N PRO A 112 25.50 -4.61 -12.59
CA PRO A 112 25.24 -3.41 -13.35
C PRO A 112 23.87 -2.82 -12.97
N LYS A 113 23.67 -1.56 -13.36
CA LYS A 113 22.40 -0.87 -13.22
C LYS A 113 21.27 -1.71 -13.85
N ASN A 114 20.16 -1.87 -13.13
CA ASN A 114 18.95 -2.57 -13.59
C ASN A 114 19.15 -4.05 -14.00
N TYR A 115 20.19 -4.72 -13.47
CA TYR A 115 20.45 -6.12 -13.74
C TYR A 115 19.22 -7.03 -13.54
N TYR A 116 18.42 -6.79 -12.49
CA TYR A 116 17.25 -7.59 -12.16
C TYR A 116 15.95 -7.09 -12.80
N SER A 117 15.96 -6.04 -13.63
CA SER A 117 14.73 -5.48 -14.20
C SER A 117 13.92 -6.52 -14.99
N ARG A 118 14.56 -7.39 -15.79
CA ARG A 118 13.82 -8.40 -16.57
C ARG A 118 13.24 -9.52 -15.69
N SER A 119 14.03 -10.07 -14.77
CA SER A 119 13.61 -11.21 -13.95
C SER A 119 12.66 -10.81 -12.83
N PHE A 120 12.80 -9.60 -12.30
CA PHE A 120 12.01 -9.12 -11.17
C PHE A 120 10.73 -8.39 -11.60
N ALA A 121 10.66 -7.84 -12.81
CA ALA A 121 9.47 -7.11 -13.29
C ALA A 121 8.19 -7.96 -13.25
N ASN A 122 8.24 -9.22 -13.71
CA ASN A 122 7.06 -10.09 -13.71
C ASN A 122 6.55 -10.37 -12.30
N PHE A 123 7.45 -10.64 -11.36
CA PHE A 123 7.09 -10.80 -9.96
C PHE A 123 6.47 -9.52 -9.41
N TYR A 124 7.10 -8.38 -9.66
CA TYR A 124 6.66 -7.08 -9.18
C TYR A 124 5.25 -6.74 -9.66
N GLN A 125 4.97 -6.95 -10.95
CA GLN A 125 3.65 -6.75 -11.55
C GLN A 125 2.59 -7.69 -10.95
N ASN A 126 2.94 -8.97 -10.74
CA ASN A 126 2.02 -9.92 -10.11
C ASN A 126 1.74 -9.56 -8.64
N LEU A 127 2.74 -9.04 -7.93
CA LEU A 127 2.59 -8.57 -6.56
C LEU A 127 1.65 -7.36 -6.49
N ILE A 128 1.78 -6.40 -7.41
CA ILE A 128 0.83 -5.28 -7.53
C ILE A 128 -0.59 -5.80 -7.72
N LYS A 129 -0.79 -6.75 -8.65
CA LYS A 129 -2.12 -7.35 -8.89
C LYS A 129 -2.69 -8.04 -7.66
N LYS A 130 -1.86 -8.79 -6.92
CA LYS A 130 -2.25 -9.48 -5.67
C LYS A 130 -2.77 -8.47 -4.65
N TYR A 131 -2.00 -7.43 -4.37
CA TYR A 131 -2.39 -6.42 -3.40
C TYR A 131 -3.63 -5.65 -3.88
N ASN A 132 -3.78 -5.40 -5.19
CA ASN A 132 -4.96 -4.70 -5.72
C ASN A 132 -6.22 -5.53 -5.50
N ALA A 133 -6.13 -6.85 -5.74
CA ALA A 133 -7.21 -7.76 -5.45
C ALA A 133 -7.55 -7.83 -3.94
N GLU A 134 -6.56 -7.82 -3.06
CA GLU A 134 -6.78 -7.79 -1.60
C GLU A 134 -7.44 -6.48 -1.14
N TYR A 135 -6.95 -5.35 -1.66
CA TYR A 135 -7.52 -4.03 -1.40
C TYR A 135 -8.99 -3.99 -1.83
N LEU A 136 -9.29 -4.31 -3.09
CA LEU A 136 -10.65 -4.33 -3.65
C LEU A 136 -11.57 -5.32 -2.92
N ASN A 137 -11.09 -6.52 -2.57
CA ASN A 137 -11.88 -7.52 -1.86
C ASN A 137 -12.30 -7.07 -0.46
N ASN A 138 -11.45 -6.29 0.23
CA ASN A 138 -11.80 -5.74 1.52
C ASN A 138 -12.95 -4.74 1.38
N TYR A 139 -12.93 -3.85 0.38
CA TYR A 139 -14.04 -2.92 0.11
C TYR A 139 -15.33 -3.65 -0.25
N GLU A 140 -15.30 -4.64 -1.14
CA GLU A 140 -16.51 -5.41 -1.46
C GLU A 140 -17.11 -6.09 -0.22
N ARG A 141 -16.26 -6.62 0.67
CA ARG A 141 -16.70 -7.23 1.94
C ARG A 141 -17.32 -6.19 2.87
N PHE A 142 -16.73 -5.00 2.96
CA PHE A 142 -17.29 -3.89 3.72
C PHE A 142 -18.63 -3.44 3.15
N ASP A 143 -18.76 -3.27 1.84
CA ASP A 143 -20.01 -2.91 1.17
C ASP A 143 -21.08 -3.97 1.39
N LYS A 144 -20.77 -5.26 1.21
CA LYS A 144 -21.71 -6.37 1.50
C LYS A 144 -22.16 -6.36 2.96
N LYS A 145 -21.27 -6.02 3.91
CA LYS A 145 -21.60 -5.90 5.33
C LYS A 145 -22.51 -4.70 5.60
N ILE A 146 -22.23 -3.55 4.99
CA ILE A 146 -23.07 -2.34 5.05
C ILE A 146 -24.45 -2.62 4.46
N VAL A 147 -24.53 -3.21 3.26
CA VAL A 147 -25.79 -3.60 2.61
C VAL A 147 -26.60 -4.55 3.49
N ARG A 148 -25.96 -5.53 4.14
CA ARG A 148 -26.63 -6.46 5.06
C ARG A 148 -27.17 -5.75 6.30
N ILE A 149 -26.41 -4.81 6.85
CA ILE A 149 -26.82 -3.96 7.98
C ILE A 149 -28.04 -3.12 7.58
N LEU A 150 -27.98 -2.42 6.45
CA LEU A 150 -29.06 -1.59 5.92
C LEU A 150 -30.32 -2.41 5.62
N SER A 151 -30.17 -3.60 5.03
CA SER A 151 -31.30 -4.52 4.78
C SER A 151 -31.96 -4.98 6.08
N THR A 152 -31.17 -5.25 7.12
CA THR A 152 -31.68 -5.63 8.45
C THR A 152 -32.44 -4.46 9.10
N ILE A 153 -31.92 -3.24 8.96
CA ILE A 153 -32.59 -2.02 9.41
C ILE A 153 -33.93 -1.84 8.68
N HIS A 154 -33.92 -1.92 7.34
CA HIS A 154 -35.12 -1.76 6.52
C HIS A 154 -36.22 -2.76 6.89
N LYS A 155 -35.90 -4.05 7.00
CA LYS A 155 -36.86 -5.09 7.44
C LYS A 155 -37.37 -4.83 8.86
N GLY A 156 -36.51 -4.33 9.74
CA GLY A 156 -36.88 -3.90 11.09
C GLY A 156 -37.93 -2.78 11.06
N ILE A 157 -37.67 -1.72 10.30
CA ILE A 157 -38.58 -0.58 10.12
C ILE A 157 -39.91 -1.04 9.52
N GLU A 158 -39.88 -1.84 8.46
CA GLU A 158 -41.08 -2.34 7.79
C GLU A 158 -41.97 -3.16 8.74
N SER A 159 -41.36 -4.03 9.56
CA SER A 159 -42.08 -4.84 10.54
C SER A 159 -42.72 -4.02 11.68
N SER A 160 -42.07 -2.94 12.09
CA SER A 160 -42.58 -2.03 13.13
C SER A 160 -43.65 -1.08 12.59
N LEU A 161 -43.58 -0.66 11.33
CA LEU A 161 -44.62 0.14 10.68
C LEU A 161 -45.92 -0.66 10.47
N LYS A 162 -45.81 -1.95 10.16
CA LYS A 162 -46.96 -2.86 10.02
C LYS A 162 -47.67 -3.15 11.36
N ASN A 163 -46.94 -3.09 12.47
CA ASN A 163 -47.47 -3.30 13.83
C ASN A 163 -47.32 -2.01 14.65
N LYS A 164 -48.30 -1.10 14.56
CA LYS A 164 -48.36 0.27 15.16
C LYS A 164 -47.94 0.44 16.65
N ASN A 165 -47.55 -0.62 17.37
CA ASN A 165 -47.27 -0.64 18.81
C ASN A 165 -45.80 -0.89 19.23
N ASN A 166 -44.78 -0.78 18.35
CA ASN A 166 -43.40 -1.15 18.72
C ASN A 166 -42.30 -0.12 18.38
N LEU A 167 -42.59 1.18 18.49
CA LEU A 167 -41.60 2.26 18.25
C LEU A 167 -40.36 2.14 19.14
N SER A 168 -40.54 1.88 20.43
CA SER A 168 -39.45 1.75 21.42
C SER A 168 -38.51 0.57 21.13
N LYS A 169 -39.03 -0.50 20.50
CA LYS A 169 -38.25 -1.68 20.09
C LYS A 169 -37.41 -1.38 18.85
N LEU A 170 -37.88 -0.47 17.99
CA LEU A 170 -37.16 0.01 16.82
C LEU A 170 -36.02 0.96 17.23
N GLU A 171 -36.26 1.90 18.15
CA GLU A 171 -35.24 2.81 18.68
C GLU A 171 -34.08 2.05 19.32
N ARG A 172 -34.36 1.03 20.15
CA ARG A 172 -33.31 0.18 20.73
C ARG A 172 -32.48 -0.56 19.68
N ARG A 173 -33.12 -1.06 18.62
CA ARG A 173 -32.42 -1.73 17.51
C ARG A 173 -31.56 -0.77 16.71
N LEU A 174 -32.08 0.42 16.39
CA LEU A 174 -31.33 1.47 15.70
C LEU A 174 -30.12 1.95 16.53
N SER A 175 -30.29 2.12 17.84
CA SER A 175 -29.19 2.49 18.74
C SER A 175 -28.11 1.42 18.82
N SER A 176 -28.49 0.14 18.92
CA SER A 176 -27.53 -0.98 18.89
C SER A 176 -26.78 -1.06 17.54
N LEU A 177 -27.49 -0.82 16.44
CA LEU A 177 -26.89 -0.77 15.10
C LEU A 177 -25.97 0.43 14.91
N ALA A 178 -26.31 1.61 15.44
CA ALA A 178 -25.45 2.80 15.40
C ALA A 178 -24.16 2.59 16.20
N ILE A 179 -24.23 1.92 17.35
CA ILE A 179 -23.05 1.53 18.15
C ILE A 179 -22.17 0.55 17.36
N ASN A 180 -22.77 -0.48 16.76
CA ASN A 180 -22.03 -1.47 15.96
C ASN A 180 -21.43 -0.86 14.69
N ALA A 181 -22.11 0.08 14.04
CA ALA A 181 -21.60 0.81 12.88
C ALA A 181 -20.41 1.72 13.27
N LYS A 182 -20.48 2.41 14.41
CA LYS A 182 -19.34 3.16 14.95
C LYS A 182 -18.13 2.26 15.15
N ILE A 183 -18.30 1.08 15.75
CA ILE A 183 -17.20 0.12 15.98
C ILE A 183 -16.55 -0.34 14.66
N VAL A 184 -17.32 -0.40 13.56
CA VAL A 184 -16.82 -0.79 12.24
C VAL A 184 -16.12 0.37 11.50
N CYS A 185 -16.48 1.63 11.76
CA CYS A 185 -15.79 2.79 11.18
C CYS A 185 -14.44 3.12 11.86
N PHE A 186 -14.15 2.57 13.03
CA PHE A 186 -12.92 2.83 13.81
C PHE A 186 -11.93 1.65 13.84
N LYS A 187 -12.11 0.64 12.98
CA LYS A 187 -11.17 -0.49 12.78
C LYS A 187 -10.73 -0.54 11.33
#